data_AF-A0A834ZVK2-F1
#
_entry.id   AF-A0A834ZVK2-F1
#
_cell.length_a   1.000
_cell.length_b   1.000
_cell.length_c   1.000
_cell.angle_alpha   90.00
_cell.angle_beta   90.00
_cell.angle_gamma   90.00
#
_symmetry.space_group_name_H-M   'P 1'
#
loop_
_entity.id
_entity.type
_entity.pdbx_description
1 polymer ?
#
loop_
_entity_poly.entity_id
_entity_poly.type
_entity_poly.pdbx_seq_one_letter_code
_entity_poly.pdbx_strand_id
1 'polypeptide(L)'
;MALRLLLLTPPSTITRYQPSKHVPVKNPSNARVTRHIPQSQMSDPPLVRRSGNYQPCIWEYDYVQSLTSHYEGETYTKRAEKLKGDVRIMFENTVEPLAQLELIDVLQRLGVSYHFEGEIKRTLDTIYSSRNNKWMEDDLYATALHFRLLRQHGYQVPQGVFSSFKDKMGNFKAYLCKDTKGMLSLYEASYLSLQGEVILDEARDFTSSHLNDIKEKIDLNLAKQVSHALELPLHWRMLRLEARWFVDIYERREDMNPILLELAKLDYNMVQETHQKDLRDMSRWWTDLGLGKELDFARDRLMENFLWTVGVIFEPQFGYCRRMSTKVNALITTIDDVYDVYGTLDELELFTDAVERWDVNAMEQLPDYMKICFLALYNSVNEMAYVVLKEQGSDIVSYLKKAWADICKTYLLEAKWYHSGYTPTLEEYLNNAWISISAPVILVHGYFFVTNPITKEALECLESYPNIIRWSSMILRLCDDLGTSTDELKRGDVPKSIQCYMNETSASEEKAREHIRGLISDTWKKMNEDRVADSPFSQTFIGIAMNLARMAQCMYQYGDGHGIQDRETKDRVLALLVEPIPLSLQHI
;
A
#
# COMPACT_ATOMS: atom_id res chain seq x y z
N MET A 1 -23.48 46.01 -9.34
CA MET A 1 -23.75 46.66 -8.03
C MET A 1 -22.92 45.92 -6.99
N ALA A 2 -21.63 46.20 -6.84
CA ALA A 2 -21.05 47.33 -6.11
C ALA A 2 -21.53 47.40 -4.64
N LEU A 3 -20.72 46.90 -3.71
CA LEU A 3 -20.12 47.74 -2.68
C LEU A 3 -18.89 47.05 -2.05
N ARG A 4 -17.72 47.69 -2.24
CA ARG A 4 -16.50 47.59 -1.42
C ARG A 4 -16.53 48.72 -0.40
N LEU A 5 -15.99 48.49 0.81
CA LEU A 5 -15.20 49.43 1.64
C LEU A 5 -14.78 48.66 2.91
N LEU A 6 -13.55 48.12 2.99
CA LEU A 6 -12.32 48.73 3.55
C LEU A 6 -12.44 49.13 5.03
N LEU A 7 -11.58 48.54 5.89
CA LEU A 7 -10.59 49.27 6.67
C LEU A 7 -9.54 48.31 7.28
N LEU A 8 -8.29 48.59 6.93
CA LEU A 8 -7.03 48.08 7.50
C LEU A 8 -6.65 48.94 8.73
N THR A 9 -6.10 48.33 9.78
CA THR A 9 -5.19 48.98 10.75
C THR A 9 -4.29 47.95 11.48
N PRO A 10 -3.10 48.34 11.98
CA PRO A 10 -1.83 47.58 11.93
C PRO A 10 -1.44 46.86 13.24
N PRO A 11 -0.31 46.11 13.27
CA PRO A 11 0.11 45.31 14.42
C PRO A 11 0.68 46.17 15.57
N SER A 12 0.28 45.82 16.79
CA SER A 12 0.74 46.42 18.05
C SER A 12 2.17 46.00 18.40
N THR A 13 2.97 47.02 18.68
CA THR A 13 4.38 46.97 19.05
C THR A 13 4.56 46.39 20.46
N ILE A 14 5.34 45.32 20.60
CA ILE A 14 5.79 44.78 21.89
C ILE A 14 6.90 45.69 22.42
N THR A 15 6.59 46.43 23.50
CA THR A 15 7.56 47.21 24.28
C THR A 15 8.49 46.30 25.08
N ARG A 16 9.79 46.41 24.80
CA ARG A 16 10.89 45.80 25.58
C ARG A 16 10.91 46.36 27.00
N TYR A 17 10.83 45.48 27.98
CA TYR A 17 11.10 45.79 29.39
C TYR A 17 12.63 45.96 29.59
N GLN A 18 13.06 47.12 30.09
CA GLN A 18 14.43 47.35 30.55
C GLN A 18 14.55 47.01 32.04
N PRO A 19 15.58 46.27 32.50
CA PRO A 19 15.83 46.11 33.92
C PRO A 19 16.55 47.34 34.50
N SER A 20 16.04 47.84 35.62
CA SER A 20 16.59 48.94 36.38
C SER A 20 17.88 48.56 37.11
N LYS A 21 18.80 49.53 37.19
CA LYS A 21 20.11 49.41 37.82
C LYS A 21 19.99 49.34 39.34
N HIS A 22 20.48 48.27 39.96
CA HIS A 22 20.69 48.20 41.40
C HIS A 22 22.00 48.88 41.82
N VAL A 23 21.91 49.78 42.80
CA VAL A 23 23.02 50.41 43.54
C VAL A 23 23.32 49.55 44.78
N PRO A 24 24.59 49.28 45.13
CA PRO A 24 24.92 48.46 46.29
C PRO A 24 25.04 49.31 47.55
N VAL A 25 24.35 48.91 48.63
CA VAL A 25 24.58 49.41 49.99
C VAL A 25 25.20 48.30 50.83
N LYS A 26 26.43 48.54 51.30
CA LYS A 26 27.10 47.74 52.33
C LYS A 26 26.61 48.16 53.71
N ASN A 27 26.28 47.20 54.58
CA ASN A 27 26.96 47.02 55.87
C ASN A 27 26.45 45.80 56.66
N PRO A 28 27.24 45.31 57.65
CA PRO A 28 27.31 43.90 58.02
C PRO A 28 26.61 43.60 59.35
N SER A 29 26.21 42.34 59.56
CA SER A 29 26.22 41.72 60.89
C SER A 29 26.02 40.21 60.83
N ASN A 30 26.86 39.53 61.60
CA ASN A 30 26.99 38.09 61.75
C ASN A 30 25.78 37.44 62.42
N ALA A 31 25.29 36.33 61.85
CA ALA A 31 24.59 35.30 62.60
C ALA A 31 24.91 33.92 62.02
N ARG A 32 25.39 33.02 62.90
CA ARG A 32 25.78 31.64 62.64
C ARG A 32 24.65 30.83 61.98
N VAL A 33 24.88 30.35 60.76
CA VAL A 33 24.07 29.30 60.14
C VAL A 33 24.85 27.97 60.24
N THR A 34 24.27 27.00 60.94
CA THR A 34 24.69 25.60 60.95
C THR A 34 24.63 25.04 59.53
N ARG A 35 25.79 24.62 58.99
CA ARG A 35 25.92 23.96 57.69
C ARG A 35 25.19 22.61 57.71
N HIS A 36 24.03 22.53 57.06
CA HIS A 36 23.60 21.28 56.45
C HIS A 36 24.39 21.08 55.16
N ILE A 37 25.14 19.98 55.10
CA ILE A 37 25.77 19.49 53.87
C ILE A 37 24.61 19.10 52.93
N PRO A 38 24.48 19.70 51.74
CA PRO A 38 23.54 19.18 50.75
C PRO A 38 24.08 17.81 50.33
N GLN A 39 23.28 16.76 50.55
CA GLN A 39 23.47 15.53 49.79
C GLN A 39 23.46 15.93 48.31
N SER A 40 24.57 15.66 47.62
CA SER A 40 24.64 15.73 46.18
C SER A 40 23.43 14.99 45.62
N GLN A 41 22.51 15.71 44.98
CA GLN A 41 21.60 15.10 44.03
C GLN A 41 22.49 14.34 43.05
N MET A 42 22.48 13.02 43.15
CA MET A 42 22.94 12.18 42.06
C MET A 42 22.03 12.57 40.90
N SER A 43 22.58 13.33 39.95
CA SER A 43 21.94 13.54 38.67
C SER A 43 21.63 12.15 38.13
N ASP A 44 20.35 11.87 37.83
CA ASP A 44 20.00 10.68 37.09
C ASP A 44 20.92 10.56 35.87
N PRO A 45 21.41 9.35 35.55
CA PRO A 45 22.24 9.17 34.37
C PRO A 45 21.49 9.77 33.16
N PRO A 46 22.20 10.46 32.25
CA PRO A 46 21.57 11.08 31.10
C PRO A 46 20.76 10.02 30.34
N LEU A 47 19.49 10.33 30.05
CA LEU A 47 18.62 9.45 29.29
C LEU A 47 19.26 9.18 27.92
N VAL A 48 19.75 7.96 27.71
CA VAL A 48 20.33 7.53 26.43
C VAL A 48 19.20 6.96 25.58
N ARG A 49 18.80 7.68 24.54
CA ARG A 49 17.79 7.22 23.58
C ARG A 49 18.44 6.38 22.48
N ARG A 50 17.71 5.39 21.96
CA ARG A 50 18.17 4.62 20.80
C ARG A 50 18.00 5.46 19.53
N SER A 51 18.74 5.10 18.49
CA SER A 51 18.61 5.66 17.15
C SER A 51 18.50 4.52 16.15
N GLY A 52 17.63 4.70 15.15
CA GLY A 52 17.46 3.77 14.05
C GLY A 52 18.62 3.84 13.04
N ASN A 53 19.49 4.85 13.14
CA ASN A 53 20.55 5.16 12.18
C ASN A 53 20.03 5.31 10.74
N TYR A 54 18.85 5.92 10.61
CA TYR A 54 18.20 6.11 9.33
C TYR A 54 19.01 7.02 8.40
N GLN A 55 19.03 6.67 7.13
CA GLN A 55 19.62 7.52 6.11
C GLN A 55 18.70 8.73 5.83
N PRO A 56 19.28 9.90 5.51
CA PRO A 56 18.50 11.06 5.08
C PRO A 56 17.63 10.78 3.85
N CYS A 57 16.62 11.62 3.63
CA CYS A 57 15.83 11.60 2.40
C CYS A 57 16.74 11.83 1.18
N ILE A 58 16.64 10.98 0.16
CA ILE A 58 17.43 11.12 -1.08
C ILE A 58 16.77 12.05 -2.10
N TRP A 59 15.55 12.49 -1.82
CA TRP A 59 14.70 13.25 -2.72
C TRP A 59 14.62 14.70 -2.25
N GLU A 60 15.35 15.59 -2.91
CA GLU A 60 15.36 17.01 -2.55
C GLU A 60 13.99 17.66 -2.80
N TYR A 61 13.56 18.53 -1.88
CA TYR A 61 12.29 19.27 -2.00
C TYR A 61 12.19 20.02 -3.32
N ASP A 62 13.24 20.77 -3.69
CA ASP A 62 13.26 21.55 -4.93
C ASP A 62 13.18 20.65 -6.17
N TYR A 63 13.79 19.46 -6.12
CA TYR A 63 13.67 18.47 -7.19
C TYR A 63 12.21 18.01 -7.34
N VAL A 64 11.56 17.62 -6.25
CA VAL A 64 10.15 17.20 -6.26
C VAL A 64 9.24 18.33 -6.76
N GLN A 65 9.45 19.57 -6.32
CA GLN A 65 8.70 20.73 -6.80
C GLN A 65 8.96 21.05 -8.27
N SER A 66 10.15 20.73 -8.79
CA SER A 66 10.52 20.95 -10.19
C SER A 66 9.95 19.92 -11.17
N LEU A 67 9.38 18.81 -10.68
CA LEU A 67 8.78 17.79 -11.56
C LEU A 67 7.69 18.44 -12.42
N THR A 68 7.87 18.37 -13.74
CA THR A 68 6.91 18.86 -14.75
C THR A 68 6.70 17.80 -15.81
N SER A 69 5.50 17.77 -16.39
CA SER A 69 5.16 16.89 -17.50
C SER A 69 4.71 17.71 -18.71
N HIS A 70 5.07 17.24 -19.89
CA HIS A 70 4.59 17.82 -21.14
C HIS A 70 3.25 17.24 -21.61
N TYR A 71 2.68 16.29 -20.85
CA TYR A 71 1.44 15.58 -21.22
C TYR A 71 0.18 16.28 -20.69
N GLU A 72 0.27 17.58 -20.45
CA GLU A 72 -0.85 18.44 -20.10
C GLU A 72 -1.52 19.03 -21.35
N GLY A 73 -2.82 19.28 -21.24
CA GLY A 73 -3.53 20.13 -22.19
C GLY A 73 -4.46 19.39 -23.15
N GLU A 74 -5.24 20.20 -23.86
CA GLU A 74 -6.40 19.75 -24.64
C GLU A 74 -6.03 18.79 -25.77
N THR A 75 -4.83 18.90 -26.34
CA THR A 75 -4.35 18.05 -27.44
C THR A 75 -4.26 16.58 -27.02
N TYR A 76 -3.60 16.28 -25.90
CA TYR A 76 -3.45 14.91 -25.40
C TYR A 76 -4.78 14.34 -24.94
N THR A 77 -5.60 15.14 -24.25
CA THR A 77 -6.95 14.72 -23.85
C THR A 77 -7.81 14.37 -25.06
N LYS A 78 -7.83 15.21 -26.11
CA LYS A 78 -8.55 14.92 -27.37
C LYS A 78 -8.06 13.63 -28.04
N ARG A 79 -6.73 13.41 -28.08
CA ARG A 79 -6.16 12.20 -28.65
C ARG A 79 -6.54 10.96 -27.85
N ALA A 80 -6.43 11.02 -26.53
CA ALA A 80 -6.82 9.93 -25.63
C ALA A 80 -8.31 9.58 -25.79
N GLU A 81 -9.20 10.58 -25.83
CA GLU A 81 -10.64 10.35 -26.02
C GLU A 81 -10.97 9.73 -27.38
N LYS A 82 -10.27 10.13 -28.45
CA LYS A 82 -10.39 9.48 -29.75
C LYS A 82 -9.98 8.00 -29.67
N LEU A 83 -8.81 7.71 -29.10
CA LEU A 83 -8.32 6.34 -28.95
C LEU A 83 -9.27 5.49 -28.09
N LYS A 84 -9.83 6.04 -27.00
CA LYS A 84 -10.87 5.36 -26.21
C LYS A 84 -12.11 5.06 -27.04
N GLY A 85 -12.53 5.97 -27.90
CA GLY A 85 -13.62 5.75 -28.86
C GLY A 85 -13.32 4.58 -29.80
N ASP A 86 -12.11 4.53 -30.36
CA ASP A 86 -11.67 3.44 -31.24
C ASP A 86 -11.66 2.08 -30.51
N VAL A 87 -11.24 2.04 -29.23
CA VAL A 87 -11.29 0.81 -28.41
C VAL A 87 -12.72 0.37 -28.11
N ARG A 88 -13.66 1.29 -27.88
CA ARG A 88 -15.09 0.92 -27.72
C ARG A 88 -15.64 0.25 -28.98
N ILE A 89 -15.25 0.75 -30.17
CA ILE A 89 -15.59 0.12 -31.45
C ILE A 89 -14.97 -1.29 -31.55
N MET A 90 -13.77 -1.52 -30.99
CA MET A 90 -13.18 -2.88 -30.94
C MET A 90 -14.02 -3.85 -30.11
N PHE A 91 -14.56 -3.42 -28.97
CA PHE A 91 -15.48 -4.24 -28.17
C PHE A 91 -16.73 -4.62 -28.96
N GLU A 92 -17.30 -3.70 -29.74
CA GLU A 92 -18.49 -3.96 -30.57
C GLU A 92 -18.20 -4.94 -31.71
N ASN A 93 -17.02 -4.85 -32.32
CA ASN A 93 -16.64 -5.68 -33.47
C ASN A 93 -16.09 -7.07 -33.08
N THR A 94 -15.61 -7.24 -31.85
CA THR A 94 -15.04 -8.52 -31.39
C THR A 94 -16.14 -9.43 -30.89
N VAL A 95 -16.49 -10.45 -31.68
CA VAL A 95 -17.61 -11.38 -31.39
C VAL A 95 -17.16 -12.75 -30.86
N GLU A 96 -15.89 -13.11 -31.09
CA GLU A 96 -15.36 -14.42 -30.72
C GLU A 96 -14.95 -14.41 -29.23
N PRO A 97 -15.46 -15.34 -28.40
CA PRO A 97 -15.28 -15.26 -26.95
C PRO A 97 -13.83 -15.24 -26.48
N LEU A 98 -12.92 -15.99 -27.12
CA LEU A 98 -11.52 -15.98 -26.73
C LEU A 98 -10.89 -14.62 -27.05
N ALA A 99 -11.09 -14.09 -28.26
CA ALA A 99 -10.62 -12.76 -28.63
C ALA A 99 -11.18 -11.65 -27.71
N GLN A 100 -12.44 -11.77 -27.26
CA GLN A 100 -13.02 -10.84 -26.27
C GLN A 100 -12.26 -10.89 -24.94
N LEU A 101 -11.94 -12.08 -24.43
CA LEU A 101 -11.17 -12.25 -23.20
C LEU A 101 -9.73 -11.75 -23.37
N GLU A 102 -9.10 -12.01 -24.51
CA GLU A 102 -7.74 -11.52 -24.81
C GLU A 102 -7.69 -9.98 -24.87
N LEU A 103 -8.73 -9.34 -25.43
CA LEU A 103 -8.84 -7.88 -25.42
C LEU A 103 -8.94 -7.34 -23.99
N ILE A 104 -9.78 -7.96 -23.14
CA ILE A 104 -9.91 -7.57 -21.73
C ILE A 104 -8.58 -7.74 -21.01
N ASP A 105 -7.91 -8.88 -21.17
CA ASP A 105 -6.61 -9.15 -20.54
C ASP A 105 -5.55 -8.13 -20.94
N VAL A 106 -5.45 -7.81 -22.24
CA VAL A 106 -4.51 -6.81 -22.76
C VAL A 106 -4.82 -5.43 -22.17
N LEU A 107 -6.09 -5.01 -22.12
CA LEU A 107 -6.46 -3.71 -21.54
C LEU A 107 -6.14 -3.61 -20.04
N GLN A 108 -6.35 -4.69 -19.29
CA GLN A 108 -6.01 -4.75 -17.86
C GLN A 108 -4.51 -4.68 -17.65
N ARG A 109 -3.73 -5.50 -18.38
CA ARG A 109 -2.27 -5.54 -18.25
C ARG A 109 -1.61 -4.27 -18.77
N LEU A 110 -2.21 -3.56 -19.73
CA LEU A 110 -1.77 -2.24 -20.18
C LEU A 110 -2.16 -1.10 -19.21
N GLY A 111 -2.94 -1.39 -18.17
CA GLY A 111 -3.32 -0.41 -17.15
C GLY A 111 -4.37 0.61 -17.60
N VAL A 112 -5.12 0.32 -18.67
CA VAL A 112 -6.13 1.23 -19.25
C VAL A 112 -7.57 0.71 -19.12
N SER A 113 -7.76 -0.47 -18.51
CA SER A 113 -9.08 -1.09 -18.34
C SER A 113 -10.09 -0.24 -17.55
N TYR A 114 -9.62 0.65 -16.67
CA TYR A 114 -10.48 1.49 -15.85
C TYR A 114 -11.32 2.51 -16.68
N HIS A 115 -10.97 2.73 -17.96
CA HIS A 115 -11.79 3.53 -18.88
C HIS A 115 -12.96 2.75 -19.50
N PHE A 116 -12.99 1.43 -19.33
CA PHE A 116 -13.87 0.50 -20.05
C PHE A 116 -14.61 -0.48 -19.11
N GLU A 117 -14.78 -0.12 -17.84
CA GLU A 117 -15.41 -1.01 -16.84
C GLU A 117 -16.81 -1.50 -17.27
N GLY A 118 -17.59 -0.62 -17.91
CA GLY A 118 -18.92 -0.94 -18.41
C GLY A 118 -18.89 -1.94 -19.57
N GLU A 119 -18.00 -1.75 -20.53
CA GLU A 119 -17.76 -2.67 -21.66
C GLU A 119 -17.28 -4.03 -21.16
N ILE A 120 -16.25 -4.04 -20.31
CA ILE A 120 -15.68 -5.25 -19.72
C ILE A 120 -16.75 -6.06 -18.99
N LYS A 121 -17.53 -5.40 -18.10
CA LYS A 121 -18.59 -6.07 -17.35
C LYS A 121 -19.64 -6.69 -18.27
N ARG A 122 -20.13 -5.94 -19.28
CA ARG A 122 -21.13 -6.48 -20.24
C ARG A 122 -20.60 -7.69 -21.01
N THR A 123 -19.34 -7.65 -21.43
CA THR A 123 -18.70 -8.77 -22.13
C THR A 123 -18.58 -9.99 -21.22
N LEU A 124 -18.09 -9.82 -19.99
CA LEU A 124 -17.96 -10.92 -19.03
C LEU A 124 -19.33 -11.50 -18.61
N ASP A 125 -20.35 -10.66 -18.40
CA ASP A 125 -21.73 -11.09 -18.14
C ASP A 125 -22.26 -11.99 -19.27
N THR A 126 -21.98 -11.60 -20.53
CA THR A 126 -22.39 -12.34 -21.72
C THR A 126 -21.68 -13.70 -21.81
N ILE A 127 -20.36 -13.71 -21.59
CA ILE A 127 -19.55 -14.93 -21.62
C ILE A 127 -19.98 -15.88 -20.50
N TYR A 128 -20.13 -15.38 -19.27
CA TYR A 128 -20.53 -16.16 -18.10
C TYR A 128 -21.92 -16.78 -18.27
N SER A 129 -22.86 -16.06 -18.88
CA SER A 129 -24.23 -16.53 -19.11
C SER A 129 -24.35 -17.49 -20.31
N SER A 130 -23.31 -17.62 -21.13
CA SER A 130 -23.31 -18.49 -22.30
C SER A 130 -23.34 -19.96 -21.91
N ARG A 131 -24.14 -20.76 -22.62
CA ARG A 131 -24.15 -22.23 -22.50
C ARG A 131 -23.20 -22.91 -23.49
N ASN A 132 -22.65 -22.16 -24.44
CA ASN A 132 -21.79 -22.70 -25.50
C ASN A 132 -20.32 -22.58 -25.10
N ASN A 133 -19.79 -23.64 -24.49
CA ASN A 133 -18.41 -23.71 -24.02
C ASN A 133 -17.48 -24.50 -24.94
N LYS A 134 -17.91 -24.78 -26.19
CA LYS A 134 -17.14 -25.59 -27.14
C LYS A 134 -15.77 -24.99 -27.50
N TRP A 135 -15.65 -23.66 -27.47
CA TRP A 135 -14.40 -22.97 -27.77
C TRP A 135 -13.32 -23.15 -26.67
N MET A 136 -13.69 -23.70 -25.50
CA MET A 136 -12.76 -24.08 -24.44
C MET A 136 -12.46 -25.58 -24.40
N GLU A 137 -13.14 -26.39 -25.21
CA GLU A 137 -13.00 -27.84 -25.18
C GLU A 137 -11.60 -28.26 -25.61
N ASP A 138 -10.89 -28.96 -24.73
CA ASP A 138 -9.47 -29.35 -24.88
C ASP A 138 -8.47 -28.19 -25.08
N ASP A 139 -8.89 -26.93 -24.88
CA ASP A 139 -8.02 -25.74 -24.94
C ASP A 139 -7.71 -25.22 -23.52
N LEU A 140 -6.47 -25.49 -23.07
CA LEU A 140 -6.01 -25.11 -21.74
C LEU A 140 -5.91 -23.59 -21.60
N TYR A 141 -5.42 -22.90 -22.62
CA TYR A 141 -5.25 -21.45 -22.62
C TYR A 141 -6.59 -20.74 -22.48
N ALA A 142 -7.56 -21.11 -23.32
CA ALA A 142 -8.90 -20.54 -23.29
C ALA A 142 -9.60 -20.78 -21.95
N THR A 143 -9.53 -22.01 -21.43
CA THR A 143 -10.15 -22.36 -20.15
C THR A 143 -9.52 -21.58 -18.99
N ALA A 144 -8.19 -21.49 -18.94
CA ALA A 144 -7.48 -20.79 -17.88
C ALA A 144 -7.70 -19.28 -17.93
N LEU A 145 -7.70 -18.67 -19.12
CA LEU A 145 -7.97 -17.24 -19.29
C LEU A 145 -9.41 -16.89 -18.88
N HIS A 146 -10.38 -17.69 -19.34
CA HIS A 146 -11.78 -17.57 -18.97
C HIS A 146 -11.97 -17.65 -17.44
N PHE A 147 -11.40 -18.68 -16.82
CA PHE A 147 -11.45 -18.87 -15.38
C PHE A 147 -10.85 -17.67 -14.63
N ARG A 148 -9.65 -17.24 -15.04
CA ARG A 148 -8.91 -16.16 -14.37
C ARG A 148 -9.69 -14.85 -14.42
N LEU A 149 -10.11 -14.42 -15.61
CA LEU A 149 -10.81 -13.15 -15.78
C LEU A 149 -12.16 -13.14 -15.06
N LEU A 150 -12.95 -14.22 -15.18
CA LEU A 150 -14.23 -14.30 -14.48
C LEU A 150 -14.05 -14.26 -12.95
N ARG A 151 -13.13 -15.03 -12.37
CA ARG A 151 -12.89 -14.96 -10.92
C ARG A 151 -12.36 -13.62 -10.45
N GLN A 152 -11.48 -12.97 -11.23
CA GLN A 152 -11.01 -11.62 -10.90
C GLN A 152 -12.14 -10.60 -10.84
N HIS A 153 -13.19 -10.79 -11.64
CA HIS A 153 -14.38 -9.94 -11.67
C HIS A 153 -15.53 -10.43 -10.77
N GLY A 154 -15.28 -11.42 -9.90
CA GLY A 154 -16.22 -11.86 -8.88
C GLY A 154 -17.23 -12.92 -9.31
N TYR A 155 -17.09 -13.48 -10.51
CA TYR A 155 -17.94 -14.57 -10.97
C TYR A 155 -17.52 -15.90 -10.34
N GLN A 156 -18.53 -16.72 -10.02
CA GLN A 156 -18.33 -18.04 -9.41
C GLN A 156 -18.04 -19.08 -10.49
N VAL A 157 -16.76 -19.35 -10.74
CA VAL A 157 -16.31 -20.41 -11.65
C VAL A 157 -15.68 -21.54 -10.83
N PRO A 158 -16.20 -22.78 -10.86
CA PRO A 158 -15.65 -23.87 -10.04
C PRO A 158 -14.31 -24.38 -10.59
N GLN A 159 -13.38 -24.77 -9.71
CA GLN A 159 -12.10 -25.42 -10.10
C GLN A 159 -12.29 -26.67 -11.00
N GLY A 160 -13.48 -27.29 -10.94
CA GLY A 160 -13.82 -28.49 -11.70
C GLY A 160 -13.73 -28.30 -13.22
N VAL A 161 -13.70 -27.07 -13.74
CA VAL A 161 -13.45 -26.79 -15.17
C VAL A 161 -12.10 -27.34 -15.64
N PHE A 162 -11.13 -27.50 -14.73
CA PHE A 162 -9.82 -28.06 -15.06
C PHE A 162 -9.76 -29.59 -15.02
N SER A 163 -10.83 -30.27 -14.59
CA SER A 163 -10.88 -31.74 -14.51
C SER A 163 -10.70 -32.41 -15.88
N SER A 164 -11.14 -31.76 -16.97
CA SER A 164 -10.95 -32.27 -18.34
C SER A 164 -9.48 -32.38 -18.73
N PHE A 165 -8.59 -31.64 -18.08
CA PHE A 165 -7.13 -31.66 -18.30
C PHE A 165 -6.40 -32.66 -17.41
N LYS A 166 -7.13 -33.45 -16.61
CA LYS A 166 -6.57 -34.50 -15.75
C LYS A 166 -6.76 -35.89 -16.35
N ASP A 167 -5.85 -36.81 -16.04
CA ASP A 167 -5.91 -38.21 -16.45
C ASP A 167 -6.75 -39.05 -15.46
N LYS A 168 -6.86 -40.35 -15.71
CA LYS A 168 -7.64 -41.28 -14.86
C LYS A 168 -7.05 -41.47 -13.46
N MET A 169 -5.79 -41.11 -13.25
CA MET A 169 -5.11 -41.14 -11.95
C MET A 169 -5.26 -39.82 -11.19
N GLY A 170 -5.88 -38.81 -11.81
CA GLY A 170 -6.03 -37.48 -11.22
C GLY A 170 -4.82 -36.57 -11.45
N ASN A 171 -3.86 -36.91 -12.31
CA ASN A 171 -2.73 -36.03 -12.62
C ASN A 171 -3.04 -35.16 -13.83
N PHE A 172 -2.47 -33.95 -13.92
CA PHE A 172 -2.54 -33.16 -15.15
C PHE A 172 -1.87 -33.91 -16.31
N LYS A 173 -2.54 -33.93 -17.46
CA LYS A 173 -2.10 -34.74 -18.62
C LYS A 173 -0.76 -34.24 -19.14
N ALA A 174 0.21 -35.15 -19.30
CA ALA A 174 1.57 -34.79 -19.72
C ALA A 174 1.69 -34.08 -21.08
N TYR A 175 0.71 -34.21 -21.97
CA TYR A 175 0.76 -33.52 -23.27
C TYR A 175 0.61 -31.99 -23.14
N LEU A 176 0.06 -31.49 -22.02
CA LEU A 176 -0.12 -30.05 -21.76
C LEU A 176 1.22 -29.32 -21.70
N CYS A 177 2.30 -30.02 -21.36
CA CYS A 177 3.68 -29.51 -21.38
C CYS A 177 4.16 -29.08 -22.79
N LYS A 178 3.38 -29.31 -23.85
CA LYS A 178 3.66 -28.79 -25.20
C LYS A 178 3.06 -27.40 -25.44
N ASP A 179 2.08 -27.00 -24.63
CA ASP A 179 1.40 -25.70 -24.73
C ASP A 179 1.89 -24.76 -23.64
N THR A 180 3.03 -24.10 -23.88
CA THR A 180 3.61 -23.15 -22.91
C THR A 180 2.68 -21.98 -22.61
N LYS A 181 1.89 -21.50 -23.59
CA LYS A 181 0.94 -20.39 -23.40
C LYS A 181 -0.19 -20.81 -22.45
N GLY A 182 -0.76 -22.00 -22.66
CA GLY A 182 -1.75 -22.58 -21.77
C GLY A 182 -1.22 -22.86 -20.37
N MET A 183 0.01 -23.37 -20.25
CA MET A 183 0.67 -23.62 -18.96
C MET A 183 0.87 -22.32 -18.17
N LEU A 184 1.31 -21.24 -18.84
CA LEU A 184 1.44 -19.93 -18.21
C LEU A 184 0.08 -19.37 -17.77
N SER A 185 -0.95 -19.48 -18.62
CA SER A 185 -2.30 -19.04 -18.24
C SER A 185 -2.88 -19.85 -17.08
N LEU A 186 -2.64 -21.17 -17.02
CA LEU A 186 -3.06 -22.02 -15.90
C LEU A 186 -2.32 -21.67 -14.62
N TYR A 187 -1.01 -21.39 -14.70
CA TYR A 187 -0.22 -20.89 -13.58
C TYR A 187 -0.86 -19.63 -13.00
N GLU A 188 -1.13 -18.62 -13.83
CA GLU A 188 -1.73 -17.36 -13.39
C GLU A 188 -3.15 -17.56 -12.83
N ALA A 189 -3.95 -18.42 -13.45
CA ALA A 189 -5.29 -18.77 -12.99
C ALA A 189 -5.28 -19.45 -11.60
N SER A 190 -4.25 -20.26 -11.31
CA SER A 190 -4.14 -21.00 -10.05
C SER A 190 -4.06 -20.10 -8.81
N TYR A 191 -3.60 -18.84 -8.95
CA TYR A 191 -3.50 -17.89 -7.85
C TYR A 191 -4.83 -17.24 -7.44
N LEU A 192 -5.91 -17.55 -8.15
CA LEU A 192 -7.29 -17.23 -7.77
C LEU A 192 -7.97 -18.38 -7.00
N SER A 193 -7.20 -19.34 -6.52
CA SER A 193 -7.68 -20.42 -5.66
C SER A 193 -8.35 -19.88 -4.40
N LEU A 194 -9.42 -20.56 -3.99
CA LEU A 194 -10.08 -20.43 -2.70
C LEU A 194 -9.60 -21.54 -1.75
N GLN A 195 -10.02 -21.51 -0.49
CA GLN A 195 -9.69 -22.56 0.47
C GLN A 195 -10.32 -23.90 0.04
N GLY A 196 -9.56 -24.99 0.20
CA GLY A 196 -10.00 -26.33 -0.16
C GLY A 196 -9.96 -26.65 -1.66
N GLU A 197 -9.47 -25.74 -2.51
CA GLU A 197 -9.38 -25.97 -3.96
C GLU A 197 -8.10 -26.69 -4.40
N VAL A 198 -8.05 -28.00 -4.10
CA VAL A 198 -6.90 -28.87 -4.35
C VAL A 198 -6.49 -28.94 -5.84
N ILE A 199 -7.44 -28.87 -6.78
CA ILE A 199 -7.11 -28.94 -8.22
C ILE A 199 -6.24 -27.74 -8.63
N LEU A 200 -6.49 -26.56 -8.05
CA LEU A 200 -5.72 -25.36 -8.36
C LEU A 200 -4.36 -25.36 -7.68
N ASP A 201 -4.25 -25.93 -6.49
CA ASP A 201 -2.96 -26.15 -5.82
C ASP A 201 -2.08 -27.10 -6.67
N GLU A 202 -2.64 -28.23 -7.10
CA GLU A 202 -1.95 -29.16 -8.00
C GLU A 202 -1.61 -28.53 -9.35
N ALA A 203 -2.49 -27.66 -9.88
CA ALA A 203 -2.24 -26.93 -11.13
C ALA A 203 -1.05 -25.98 -10.98
N ARG A 204 -0.95 -25.29 -9.83
CA ARG A 204 0.17 -24.39 -9.52
C ARG A 204 1.48 -25.16 -9.48
N ASP A 205 1.53 -26.29 -8.78
CA ASP A 205 2.75 -27.10 -8.67
C ASP A 205 3.17 -27.67 -10.02
N PHE A 206 2.21 -28.24 -10.76
CA PHE A 206 2.43 -28.79 -12.10
C PHE A 206 2.98 -27.74 -13.07
N THR A 207 2.35 -26.56 -13.12
CA THR A 207 2.76 -25.49 -14.03
C THR A 207 4.07 -24.85 -13.61
N SER A 208 4.29 -24.60 -12.31
CA SER A 208 5.54 -24.01 -11.80
C SER A 208 6.76 -24.87 -12.12
N SER A 209 6.64 -26.18 -11.94
CA SER A 209 7.71 -27.13 -12.25
C SER A 209 8.06 -27.10 -13.74
N HIS A 210 7.04 -27.27 -14.59
CA HIS A 210 7.24 -27.29 -16.04
C HIS A 210 7.80 -25.96 -16.58
N LEU A 211 7.24 -24.83 -16.16
CA LEU A 211 7.65 -23.50 -16.62
C LEU A 211 9.11 -23.19 -16.24
N ASN A 212 9.57 -23.64 -15.07
CA ASN A 212 10.98 -23.53 -14.68
C ASN A 212 11.91 -24.34 -15.59
N ASP A 213 11.50 -25.53 -16.04
CA ASP A 213 12.31 -26.43 -16.88
C ASP A 213 12.47 -25.95 -18.33
N ILE A 214 11.51 -25.15 -18.82
CA ILE A 214 11.45 -24.72 -20.22
C ILE A 214 11.83 -23.25 -20.44
N LYS A 215 11.94 -22.43 -19.39
CA LYS A 215 12.18 -20.98 -19.53
C LYS A 215 13.44 -20.62 -20.35
N GLU A 216 14.45 -21.50 -20.36
CA GLU A 216 15.69 -21.34 -21.14
C GLU A 216 15.61 -21.90 -22.58
N LYS A 217 14.49 -22.53 -22.95
CA LYS A 217 14.31 -23.29 -24.20
C LYS A 217 13.24 -22.72 -25.13
N ILE A 218 12.62 -21.60 -24.75
CA ILE A 218 11.53 -20.96 -25.48
C ILE A 218 11.94 -19.59 -26.02
N ASP A 219 11.10 -18.99 -26.87
CA ASP A 219 11.33 -17.63 -27.40
C ASP A 219 11.60 -16.61 -26.29
N LEU A 220 12.46 -15.62 -26.58
CA LEU A 220 12.93 -14.65 -25.59
C LEU A 220 11.79 -13.83 -24.96
N ASN A 221 10.77 -13.42 -25.72
CA ASN A 221 9.65 -12.66 -25.18
C ASN A 221 8.77 -13.54 -24.28
N LEU A 222 8.58 -14.80 -24.64
CA LEU A 222 7.83 -15.75 -23.82
C LEU A 222 8.63 -16.14 -22.55
N ALA A 223 9.94 -16.35 -22.66
CA ALA A 223 10.84 -16.61 -21.54
C ALA A 223 10.81 -15.48 -20.50
N LYS A 224 10.75 -14.22 -20.96
CA LYS A 224 10.58 -13.05 -20.08
C LYS A 224 9.24 -13.08 -19.35
N GLN A 225 8.15 -13.39 -20.04
CA GLN A 225 6.83 -13.51 -19.40
C GLN A 225 6.77 -14.66 -18.39
N VAL A 226 7.35 -15.81 -18.72
CA VAL A 226 7.45 -16.95 -17.80
C VAL A 226 8.28 -16.61 -16.57
N SER A 227 9.45 -15.99 -16.75
CA SER A 227 10.31 -15.61 -15.63
C SER A 227 9.66 -14.56 -14.74
N HIS A 228 8.96 -13.60 -15.34
CA HIS A 228 8.18 -12.59 -14.61
C HIS A 228 7.05 -13.25 -13.83
N ALA A 229 6.23 -14.11 -14.43
CA ALA A 229 5.16 -14.80 -13.71
C ALA A 229 5.68 -15.66 -12.53
N LEU A 230 6.76 -16.43 -12.74
CA LEU A 230 7.36 -17.29 -11.72
C LEU A 230 7.98 -16.52 -10.54
N GLU A 231 8.39 -15.28 -10.76
CA GLU A 231 8.89 -14.41 -9.68
C GLU A 231 7.75 -13.92 -8.78
N LEU A 232 6.64 -13.48 -9.37
CA LEU A 232 5.43 -13.09 -8.68
C LEU A 232 4.26 -13.20 -9.68
N PRO A 233 3.15 -13.87 -9.33
CA PRO A 233 2.03 -14.05 -10.23
C PRO A 233 1.31 -12.73 -10.47
N LEU A 234 0.70 -12.57 -11.65
CA LEU A 234 -0.06 -11.38 -12.05
C LEU A 234 -1.09 -10.94 -11.02
N HIS A 235 -1.78 -11.89 -10.38
CA HIS A 235 -2.81 -11.59 -9.38
C HIS A 235 -2.26 -10.88 -8.13
N TRP A 236 -0.98 -11.08 -7.80
CA TRP A 236 -0.32 -10.48 -6.63
C TRP A 236 0.54 -9.25 -7.00
N ARG A 237 0.66 -8.89 -8.27
CA ARG A 237 1.48 -7.77 -8.74
C ARG A 237 0.80 -6.41 -8.53
N MET A 238 1.60 -5.39 -8.22
CA MET A 238 1.15 -4.00 -8.22
C MET A 238 0.81 -3.57 -9.66
N LEU A 239 -0.44 -3.16 -9.88
CA LEU A 239 -1.04 -2.99 -11.21
C LEU A 239 -0.30 -1.99 -12.10
N ARG A 240 0.14 -0.87 -11.53
CA ARG A 240 0.76 0.22 -12.28
C ARG A 240 2.20 -0.07 -12.70
N LEU A 241 2.92 -0.81 -11.86
CA LEU A 241 4.26 -1.30 -12.19
C LEU A 241 4.16 -2.43 -13.23
N GLU A 242 3.18 -3.33 -13.11
CA GLU A 242 2.87 -4.32 -14.15
C GLU A 242 2.54 -3.63 -15.48
N ALA A 243 1.73 -2.58 -15.48
CA ALA A 243 1.42 -1.82 -16.69
C ALA A 243 2.66 -1.23 -17.35
N ARG A 244 3.58 -0.66 -16.56
CA ARG A 244 4.84 -0.11 -17.07
C ARG A 244 5.68 -1.17 -17.78
N TRP A 245 5.79 -2.35 -17.16
CA TRP A 245 6.54 -3.48 -17.68
C TRP A 245 5.86 -4.09 -18.91
N PHE A 246 4.53 -4.26 -18.85
CA PHE A 246 3.78 -4.93 -19.91
C PHE A 246 3.67 -4.11 -21.19
N VAL A 247 3.68 -2.77 -21.11
CA VAL A 247 3.77 -1.90 -22.29
C VAL A 247 4.99 -2.28 -23.17
N ASP A 248 6.15 -2.49 -22.54
CA ASP A 248 7.40 -2.84 -23.26
C ASP A 248 7.36 -4.26 -23.84
N ILE A 249 6.61 -5.18 -23.22
CA ILE A 249 6.37 -6.54 -23.71
C ILE A 249 5.37 -6.52 -24.87
N TYR A 250 4.26 -5.79 -24.72
CA TYR A 250 3.20 -5.68 -25.69
C TYR A 250 3.70 -5.04 -26.99
N GLU A 251 4.55 -4.03 -26.92
CA GLU A 251 5.18 -3.39 -28.08
C GLU A 251 5.99 -4.37 -28.96
N ARG A 252 6.49 -5.47 -28.38
CA ARG A 252 7.31 -6.47 -29.09
C ARG A 252 6.49 -7.66 -29.61
N ARG A 253 5.19 -7.70 -29.34
CA ARG A 253 4.32 -8.79 -29.81
C ARG A 253 4.04 -8.64 -31.30
N GLU A 254 3.97 -9.78 -32.00
CA GLU A 254 3.61 -9.80 -33.42
C GLU A 254 2.15 -9.38 -33.66
N ASP A 255 1.26 -9.66 -32.69
CA ASP A 255 -0.17 -9.34 -32.71
C ASP A 255 -0.50 -8.02 -31.96
N MET A 256 0.50 -7.17 -31.74
CA MET A 256 0.33 -5.86 -31.10
C MET A 256 -0.65 -4.98 -31.88
N ASN A 257 -1.62 -4.40 -31.16
CA ASN A 257 -2.55 -3.43 -31.72
C ASN A 257 -2.04 -2.00 -31.45
N PRO A 258 -1.76 -1.20 -32.50
CA PRO A 258 -1.16 0.13 -32.34
C PRO A 258 -2.08 1.12 -31.60
N ILE A 259 -3.40 0.98 -31.69
CA ILE A 259 -4.35 1.83 -30.97
C ILE A 259 -4.27 1.54 -29.46
N LEU A 260 -4.18 0.27 -29.07
CA LEU A 260 -4.04 -0.13 -27.67
C LEU A 260 -2.70 0.32 -27.09
N LEU A 261 -1.61 0.12 -27.85
CA LEU A 261 -0.28 0.54 -27.42
C LEU A 261 -0.17 2.07 -27.26
N GLU A 262 -0.69 2.83 -28.23
CA GLU A 262 -0.69 4.29 -28.16
C GLU A 262 -1.53 4.80 -27.00
N LEU A 263 -2.74 4.24 -26.81
CA LEU A 263 -3.60 4.59 -25.68
C LEU A 263 -2.88 4.31 -24.36
N ALA A 264 -2.24 3.14 -24.22
CA ALA A 264 -1.52 2.76 -23.01
C ALA A 264 -0.38 3.73 -22.68
N LYS A 265 0.47 4.05 -23.65
CA LYS A 265 1.59 4.99 -23.45
C LYS A 265 1.10 6.40 -23.11
N LEU A 266 0.08 6.88 -23.84
CA LEU A 266 -0.47 8.22 -23.65
C LEU A 266 -1.17 8.36 -22.29
N ASP A 267 -2.06 7.43 -21.98
CA ASP A 267 -2.74 7.39 -20.69
C ASP A 267 -1.74 7.23 -19.55
N TYR A 268 -0.68 6.42 -19.74
CA TYR A 268 0.32 6.23 -18.70
C TYR A 268 0.94 7.56 -18.29
N ASN A 269 1.36 8.34 -19.27
CA ASN A 269 2.03 9.62 -19.07
C ASN A 269 1.08 10.71 -18.53
N MET A 270 -0.18 10.73 -18.96
CA MET A 270 -1.20 11.65 -18.44
C MET A 270 -1.52 11.38 -16.97
N VAL A 271 -1.59 10.10 -16.58
CA VAL A 271 -1.81 9.69 -15.19
C VAL A 271 -0.57 10.00 -14.33
N GLN A 272 0.64 9.75 -14.84
CA GLN A 272 1.89 10.12 -14.16
C GLN A 272 1.95 11.64 -13.87
N GLU A 273 1.49 12.47 -14.79
CA GLU A 273 1.37 13.91 -14.57
C GLU A 273 0.46 14.23 -13.38
N THR A 274 -0.71 13.60 -13.31
CA THR A 274 -1.64 13.75 -12.17
C THR A 274 -0.97 13.33 -10.87
N HIS A 275 -0.19 12.25 -10.87
CA HIS A 275 0.58 11.81 -9.69
C HIS A 275 1.65 12.82 -9.29
N GLN A 276 2.36 13.43 -10.24
CA GLN A 276 3.33 14.49 -9.96
C GLN A 276 2.67 15.72 -9.31
N LYS A 277 1.46 16.11 -9.75
CA LYS A 277 0.67 17.17 -9.09
C LYS A 277 0.36 16.82 -7.64
N ASP A 278 -0.21 15.64 -7.42
CA ASP A 278 -0.55 15.17 -6.07
C ASP A 278 0.69 15.11 -5.17
N LEU A 279 1.82 14.61 -5.69
CA LEU A 279 3.09 14.53 -4.99
C LEU A 279 3.65 15.91 -4.62
N ARG A 280 3.62 16.88 -5.54
CA ARG A 280 4.07 18.25 -5.25
C ARG A 280 3.24 18.87 -4.12
N ASP A 281 1.93 18.64 -4.10
CA ASP A 281 1.06 19.12 -3.03
C ASP A 281 1.40 18.45 -1.69
N MET A 282 1.67 17.14 -1.68
CA MET A 282 2.08 16.42 -0.48
C MET A 282 3.47 16.83 0.01
N SER A 283 4.39 17.15 -0.90
CA SER A 283 5.72 17.68 -0.56
C SER A 283 5.66 19.03 0.12
N ARG A 284 4.77 19.94 -0.32
CA ARG A 284 4.52 21.20 0.40
C ARG A 284 3.93 20.94 1.77
N TRP A 285 2.88 20.12 1.86
CA TRP A 285 2.26 19.79 3.14
C TRP A 285 3.26 19.21 4.15
N TRP A 286 4.08 18.24 3.74
CA TRP A 286 5.05 17.61 4.64
C TRP A 286 6.10 18.60 5.15
N THR A 287 6.56 19.49 4.25
CA THR A 287 7.51 20.55 4.59
C THR A 287 6.88 21.57 5.55
N ASP A 288 5.64 21.99 5.30
CA ASP A 288 4.90 22.93 6.14
C ASP A 288 4.55 22.34 7.52
N LEU A 289 4.29 21.04 7.59
CA LEU A 289 4.05 20.32 8.84
C LEU A 289 5.31 20.28 9.72
N GLY A 290 6.49 20.22 9.12
CA GLY A 290 7.78 20.33 9.80
C GLY A 290 8.26 19.10 10.56
N LEU A 291 7.47 18.01 10.62
CA LEU A 291 7.82 16.80 11.38
C LEU A 291 9.17 16.20 10.97
N GLY A 292 9.45 16.10 9.67
CA GLY A 292 10.72 15.53 9.18
C GLY A 292 11.96 16.31 9.63
N LYS A 293 11.81 17.58 10.03
CA LYS A 293 12.90 18.40 10.56
C LYS A 293 12.96 18.39 12.09
N GLU A 294 11.80 18.46 12.75
CA GLU A 294 11.71 18.52 14.21
C GLU A 294 11.94 17.15 14.87
N LEU A 295 11.71 16.05 14.14
CA LEU A 295 11.88 14.67 14.58
C LEU A 295 12.99 13.99 13.77
N ASP A 296 14.23 14.43 13.95
CA ASP A 296 15.41 13.94 13.21
C ASP A 296 15.74 12.45 13.41
N PHE A 297 15.15 11.83 14.45
CA PHE A 297 15.23 10.38 14.69
C PHE A 297 14.28 9.56 13.81
N ALA A 298 13.25 10.18 13.23
CA ALA A 298 12.23 9.51 12.43
C ALA A 298 12.60 9.50 10.94
N ARG A 299 12.11 8.49 10.21
CA ARG A 299 12.31 8.33 8.78
C ARG A 299 11.54 9.41 8.00
N ASP A 300 12.27 10.24 7.25
CA ASP A 300 11.68 11.10 6.21
C ASP A 300 11.58 10.32 4.89
N ARG A 301 10.35 9.88 4.56
CA ARG A 301 10.05 8.94 3.45
C ARG A 301 8.82 9.35 2.65
N LEU A 302 8.64 10.65 2.43
CA LEU A 302 7.45 11.14 1.75
C LEU A 302 7.25 10.51 0.35
N MET A 303 8.33 10.32 -0.40
CA MET A 303 8.26 9.71 -1.74
C MET A 303 7.80 8.26 -1.70
N GLU A 304 8.31 7.47 -0.76
CA GLU A 304 7.91 6.08 -0.56
C GLU A 304 6.48 6.00 -0.01
N ASN A 305 6.11 6.88 0.93
CA ASN A 305 4.74 7.03 1.41
C ASN A 305 3.76 7.34 0.28
N PHE A 306 4.15 8.19 -0.68
CA PHE A 306 3.34 8.49 -1.86
C PHE A 306 3.29 7.30 -2.84
N LEU A 307 4.41 6.60 -3.06
CA LEU A 307 4.48 5.39 -3.88
C LEU A 307 3.49 4.33 -3.39
N TRP A 308 3.39 4.11 -2.08
CA TRP A 308 2.36 3.23 -1.49
C TRP A 308 0.95 3.60 -1.97
N THR A 309 0.61 4.89 -1.98
CA THR A 309 -0.74 5.33 -2.38
C THR A 309 -1.01 5.16 -3.87
N VAL A 310 -0.01 5.37 -4.73
CA VAL A 310 -0.10 5.04 -6.16
C VAL A 310 -0.24 3.53 -6.35
N GLY A 311 0.46 2.75 -5.53
CA GLY A 311 0.33 1.30 -5.35
C GLY A 311 -1.11 0.83 -5.12
N VAL A 312 -1.81 1.56 -4.25
CA VAL A 312 -3.15 1.23 -3.78
C VAL A 312 -4.24 1.72 -4.72
N ILE A 313 -4.12 2.95 -5.23
CA ILE A 313 -5.15 3.60 -6.05
C ILE A 313 -4.57 4.63 -7.04
N PHE A 314 -4.33 4.21 -8.28
CA PHE A 314 -3.60 5.00 -9.27
C PHE A 314 -4.50 5.86 -10.16
N GLU A 315 -5.80 5.58 -10.23
CA GLU A 315 -6.70 6.18 -11.23
C GLU A 315 -6.90 7.69 -10.96
N PRO A 316 -6.84 8.58 -11.98
CA PRO A 316 -6.76 10.03 -11.78
C PRO A 316 -7.85 10.64 -10.89
N GLN A 317 -9.08 10.12 -10.96
CA GLN A 317 -10.23 10.60 -10.19
C GLN A 317 -10.06 10.50 -8.67
N PHE A 318 -9.13 9.66 -8.18
CA PHE A 318 -8.90 9.43 -6.75
C PHE A 318 -7.75 10.27 -6.16
N GLY A 319 -7.47 11.45 -6.73
CA GLY A 319 -6.42 12.35 -6.23
C GLY A 319 -6.58 12.75 -4.76
N TYR A 320 -7.81 12.97 -4.29
CA TYR A 320 -8.06 13.23 -2.87
C TYR A 320 -7.61 12.05 -1.98
N CYS A 321 -8.01 10.82 -2.35
CA CYS A 321 -7.63 9.61 -1.63
C CYS A 321 -6.10 9.44 -1.59
N ARG A 322 -5.41 9.58 -2.72
CA ARG A 322 -3.93 9.47 -2.77
C ARG A 322 -3.26 10.47 -1.84
N ARG A 323 -3.66 11.74 -1.90
CA ARG A 323 -3.09 12.79 -1.06
C ARG A 323 -3.34 12.52 0.43
N MET A 324 -4.59 12.25 0.82
CA MET A 324 -4.90 12.02 2.23
C MET A 324 -4.26 10.74 2.77
N SER A 325 -4.23 9.65 2.00
CA SER A 325 -3.52 8.43 2.36
C SER A 325 -2.00 8.66 2.50
N THR A 326 -1.41 9.56 1.72
CA THR A 326 0.01 9.91 1.86
C THR A 326 0.28 10.59 3.20
N LYS A 327 -0.62 11.50 3.62
CA LYS A 327 -0.56 12.10 4.96
C LYS A 327 -0.63 11.03 6.06
N VAL A 328 -1.57 10.09 5.93
CA VAL A 328 -1.75 8.98 6.88
C VAL A 328 -0.50 8.12 6.96
N ASN A 329 0.07 7.70 5.84
CA ASN A 329 1.29 6.88 5.80
C ASN A 329 2.52 7.59 6.40
N ALA A 330 2.67 8.90 6.16
CA ALA A 330 3.75 9.69 6.75
C ALA A 330 3.62 9.81 8.27
N LEU A 331 2.40 10.02 8.77
CA LEU A 331 2.11 10.05 10.21
C LEU A 331 2.33 8.67 10.86
N ILE A 332 1.89 7.58 10.21
CA ILE A 332 2.17 6.21 10.65
C ILE A 332 3.68 6.00 10.80
N THR A 333 4.46 6.28 9.75
CA THR A 333 5.92 6.09 9.76
C THR A 333 6.59 6.87 10.90
N THR A 334 6.12 8.10 11.15
CA THR A 334 6.66 8.94 12.22
C THR A 334 6.35 8.37 13.61
N ILE A 335 5.11 7.92 13.81
CA ILE A 335 4.65 7.35 15.09
C ILE A 335 5.33 6.00 15.34
N ASP A 336 5.46 5.16 14.31
CA ASP A 336 6.22 3.90 14.36
C ASP A 336 7.64 4.13 14.92
N ASP A 337 8.36 5.12 14.39
CA ASP A 337 9.71 5.46 14.88
C ASP A 337 9.72 6.07 16.30
N VAL A 338 8.62 6.68 16.75
CA VAL A 338 8.47 7.09 18.16
C VAL A 338 8.45 5.85 19.06
N TYR A 339 7.72 4.80 18.69
CA TYR A 339 7.58 3.58 19.50
C TYR A 339 8.80 2.65 19.43
N ASP A 340 9.34 2.42 18.24
CA ASP A 340 10.37 1.39 18.02
C ASP A 340 11.80 1.87 18.35
N VAL A 341 12.02 3.18 18.26
CA VAL A 341 13.36 3.77 18.33
C VAL A 341 13.50 4.74 19.50
N TYR A 342 12.67 5.78 19.57
CA TYR A 342 13.06 6.97 20.34
C TYR A 342 12.42 7.08 21.73
N GLY A 343 11.16 6.69 21.86
CA GLY A 343 10.38 6.84 23.09
C GLY A 343 10.81 5.89 24.20
N THR A 344 10.74 6.35 25.45
CA THR A 344 10.85 5.46 26.61
C THR A 344 9.52 4.80 26.90
N LEU A 345 9.50 3.65 27.56
CA LEU A 345 8.25 2.95 27.85
C LEU A 345 7.21 3.84 28.57
N ASP A 346 7.63 4.64 29.56
CA ASP A 346 6.76 5.58 30.27
C ASP A 346 6.18 6.66 29.34
N GLU A 347 7.00 7.20 28.42
CA GLU A 347 6.56 8.19 27.43
C GLU A 347 5.55 7.57 26.44
N LEU A 348 5.78 6.32 26.02
CA LEU A 348 4.89 5.60 25.11
C LEU A 348 3.53 5.28 25.75
N GLU A 349 3.50 4.99 27.05
CA GLU A 349 2.23 4.82 27.78
C GLU A 349 1.42 6.13 27.79
N LEU A 350 2.08 7.27 28.04
CA LEU A 350 1.43 8.58 27.99
C LEU A 350 0.94 8.94 26.58
N PHE A 351 1.74 8.68 25.55
CA PHE A 351 1.34 8.93 24.16
C PHE A 351 0.13 8.07 23.76
N THR A 352 0.14 6.79 24.14
CA THR A 352 -0.96 5.86 23.88
C THR A 352 -2.25 6.35 24.55
N ASP A 353 -2.19 6.75 25.82
CA ASP A 353 -3.34 7.30 26.56
C ASP A 353 -3.86 8.60 25.93
N ALA A 354 -2.97 9.49 25.47
CA ALA A 354 -3.35 10.73 24.79
C ALA A 354 -4.12 10.47 23.48
N VAL A 355 -3.65 9.51 22.66
CA VAL A 355 -4.34 9.09 21.42
C VAL A 355 -5.67 8.40 21.74
N GLU A 356 -5.71 7.53 22.74
CA GLU A 356 -6.94 6.84 23.15
C GLU A 356 -8.00 7.81 23.70
N ARG A 357 -7.61 8.81 24.48
CA ARG A 357 -8.51 9.88 24.93
C ARG A 357 -8.93 10.77 23.76
N TRP A 358 -8.01 11.01 22.83
CA TRP A 358 -8.19 11.95 21.72
C TRP A 358 -8.55 13.35 22.22
N ASP A 359 -7.85 13.78 23.28
CA ASP A 359 -8.04 15.06 23.95
C ASP A 359 -6.75 15.88 23.82
N VAL A 360 -6.87 17.08 23.25
CA VAL A 360 -5.74 18.00 23.08
C VAL A 360 -5.09 18.39 24.41
N ASN A 361 -5.84 18.37 25.52
CA ASN A 361 -5.32 18.71 26.84
C ASN A 361 -4.41 17.62 27.42
N ALA A 362 -4.54 16.35 26.98
CA ALA A 362 -3.65 15.27 27.40
C ALA A 362 -2.19 15.52 26.98
N MET A 363 -1.98 16.36 25.96
CA MET A 363 -0.68 16.78 25.45
C MET A 363 0.20 17.47 26.51
N GLU A 364 -0.39 18.10 27.54
CA GLU A 364 0.39 18.76 28.60
C GLU A 364 1.37 17.81 29.31
N GLN A 365 1.02 16.52 29.36
CA GLN A 365 1.81 15.48 30.02
C GLN A 365 2.90 14.88 29.12
N LEU A 366 2.86 15.16 27.81
CA LEU A 366 3.80 14.60 26.84
C LEU A 366 5.12 15.38 26.81
N PRO A 367 6.26 14.72 26.51
CA PRO A 367 7.49 15.43 26.17
C PRO A 367 7.31 16.22 24.87
N ASP A 368 8.08 17.30 24.70
CA ASP A 368 7.83 18.30 23.64
C ASP A 368 7.82 17.71 22.22
N TYR A 369 8.68 16.73 21.92
CA TYR A 369 8.70 16.07 20.61
C TYR A 369 7.41 15.28 20.34
N MET A 370 6.85 14.62 21.36
CA MET A 370 5.56 13.93 21.27
C MET A 370 4.38 14.89 21.18
N LYS A 371 4.47 16.08 21.78
CA LYS A 371 3.44 17.12 21.62
C LYS A 371 3.26 17.50 20.16
N ILE A 372 4.38 17.76 19.47
CA ILE A 372 4.39 18.11 18.05
C ILE A 372 3.79 16.96 17.23
N CYS A 373 4.23 15.72 17.47
CA CYS A 373 3.72 14.54 16.77
C CYS A 373 2.21 14.32 17.00
N PHE A 374 1.75 14.39 18.25
CA PHE A 374 0.34 14.19 18.62
C PHE A 374 -0.55 15.29 18.02
N LEU A 375 -0.12 16.56 18.09
CA LEU A 375 -0.91 17.67 17.56
C LEU A 375 -0.99 17.62 16.03
N ALA A 376 0.09 17.21 15.36
CA ALA A 376 0.09 16.98 13.91
C ALA A 376 -0.90 15.87 13.51
N LEU A 377 -0.90 14.75 14.24
CA LEU A 377 -1.87 13.66 14.06
C LEU A 377 -3.31 14.16 14.29
N TYR A 378 -3.57 14.77 15.44
CA TYR A 378 -4.89 15.24 15.85
C TYR A 378 -5.46 16.21 14.81
N ASN A 379 -4.70 17.23 14.40
CA ASN A 379 -5.17 18.23 13.44
C ASN A 379 -5.43 17.61 12.07
N SER A 380 -4.53 16.75 11.58
CA SER A 380 -4.68 16.13 10.25
C SER A 380 -5.91 15.23 10.17
N VAL A 381 -6.15 14.42 11.20
CA VAL A 381 -7.29 13.50 11.24
C VAL A 381 -8.61 14.24 11.41
N ASN A 382 -8.66 15.27 12.26
CA ASN A 382 -9.87 16.10 12.40
C ASN A 382 -10.15 16.93 11.14
N GLU A 383 -9.13 17.38 10.41
CA GLU A 383 -9.30 18.02 9.09
C GLU A 383 -9.98 17.06 8.11
N MET A 384 -9.49 15.82 8.00
CA MET A 384 -10.08 14.79 7.14
C MET A 384 -11.52 14.47 7.52
N ALA A 385 -11.81 14.31 8.82
CA ALA A 385 -13.15 14.05 9.32
C ALA A 385 -14.10 15.23 9.05
N TYR A 386 -13.62 16.46 9.18
CA TYR A 386 -14.42 17.66 8.88
C TYR A 386 -14.86 17.72 7.41
N VAL A 387 -14.00 17.31 6.46
CA VAL A 387 -14.38 17.23 5.05
C VAL A 387 -15.55 16.26 4.85
N VAL A 388 -15.48 15.07 5.45
CA VAL A 388 -16.56 14.06 5.36
C VAL A 388 -17.85 14.55 6.02
N LEU A 389 -17.75 15.18 7.19
CA LEU A 389 -18.90 15.78 7.87
C LEU A 389 -19.55 16.88 7.01
N LYS A 390 -18.75 17.74 6.39
CA LYS A 390 -19.24 18.82 5.54
C LYS A 390 -19.91 18.31 4.26
N GLU A 391 -19.36 17.27 3.63
CA GLU A 391 -19.83 16.77 2.34
C GLU A 391 -20.95 15.74 2.46
N GLN A 392 -20.93 14.91 3.51
CA GLN A 392 -21.86 13.78 3.68
C GLN A 392 -22.70 13.87 4.96
N GLY A 393 -22.48 14.85 5.83
CA GLY A 393 -23.19 14.98 7.10
C GLY A 393 -22.85 13.90 8.13
N SER A 394 -21.80 13.12 7.88
CA SER A 394 -21.41 11.97 8.72
C SER A 394 -20.21 12.32 9.59
N ASP A 395 -20.35 12.21 10.90
CA ASP A 395 -19.23 12.32 11.85
C ASP A 395 -18.49 10.98 11.92
N ILE A 396 -17.24 10.97 11.43
CA ILE A 396 -16.40 9.78 11.35
C ILE A 396 -15.24 9.81 12.35
N VAL A 397 -15.16 10.82 13.22
CA VAL A 397 -14.02 11.01 14.15
C VAL A 397 -13.84 9.79 15.04
N SER A 398 -14.94 9.19 15.53
CA SER A 398 -14.90 8.00 16.39
C SER A 398 -14.21 6.80 15.73
N TYR A 399 -14.45 6.57 14.43
CA TYR A 399 -13.86 5.46 13.67
C TYR A 399 -12.36 5.68 13.43
N LEU A 400 -11.98 6.89 13.01
CA LEU A 400 -10.58 7.24 12.78
C LEU A 400 -9.79 7.20 14.09
N LYS A 401 -10.35 7.78 15.17
CA LYS A 401 -9.80 7.73 16.52
C LYS A 401 -9.56 6.30 16.97
N LYS A 402 -10.56 5.41 16.82
CA LYS A 402 -10.42 4.00 17.20
C LYS A 402 -9.25 3.35 16.47
N ALA A 403 -9.13 3.55 15.16
CA ALA A 403 -8.04 2.96 14.38
C ALA A 403 -6.65 3.43 14.86
N TRP A 404 -6.48 4.72 15.15
CA TRP A 404 -5.24 5.25 15.70
C TRP A 404 -4.95 4.80 17.13
N ALA A 405 -5.98 4.64 17.97
CA ALA A 405 -5.82 4.10 19.31
C ALA A 405 -5.41 2.62 19.27
N ASP A 406 -6.02 1.82 18.39
CA ASP A 406 -5.73 0.40 18.27
C ASP A 406 -4.29 0.16 17.79
N ILE A 407 -3.79 0.90 16.80
CA ILE A 407 -2.38 0.79 16.38
C ILE A 407 -1.40 1.18 17.50
N CYS A 408 -1.65 2.29 18.20
CA CYS A 408 -0.78 2.75 19.31
C CYS A 408 -0.73 1.73 20.46
N LYS A 409 -1.85 1.06 20.75
CA LYS A 409 -1.90 -0.03 21.74
C LYS A 409 -1.07 -1.23 21.29
N THR A 410 -1.13 -1.59 20.02
CA THR A 410 -0.33 -2.71 19.49
C THR A 410 1.16 -2.40 19.43
N TYR A 411 1.55 -1.16 19.11
CA TYR A 411 2.93 -0.70 19.23
C TYR A 411 3.42 -0.70 20.69
N LEU A 412 2.59 -0.23 21.62
CA LEU A 412 2.92 -0.27 23.05
C LEU A 412 3.14 -1.71 23.53
N LEU A 413 2.35 -2.67 23.05
CA LEU A 413 2.54 -4.08 23.40
C LEU A 413 3.88 -4.63 22.88
N GLU A 414 4.24 -4.32 21.64
CA GLU A 414 5.55 -4.70 21.07
C GLU A 414 6.71 -4.05 21.81
N ALA A 415 6.58 -2.77 22.17
CA ALA A 415 7.56 -2.09 23.04
C ALA A 415 7.69 -2.78 24.41
N LYS A 416 6.58 -3.26 25.01
CA LYS A 416 6.61 -4.03 26.27
C LYS A 416 7.31 -5.38 26.11
N TRP A 417 7.06 -6.08 25.01
CA TRP A 417 7.77 -7.33 24.70
C TRP A 417 9.27 -7.10 24.54
N TYR A 418 9.65 -6.06 23.80
CA TYR A 418 11.04 -5.67 23.64
C TYR A 418 11.75 -5.39 24.97
N HIS A 419 11.17 -4.52 25.82
CA HIS A 419 11.78 -4.12 27.09
C HIS A 419 11.86 -5.27 28.11
N SER A 420 10.93 -6.22 28.07
CA SER A 420 10.92 -7.39 28.96
C SER A 420 11.77 -8.55 28.43
N GLY A 421 12.26 -8.47 27.20
CA GLY A 421 12.92 -9.60 26.52
C GLY A 421 11.97 -10.77 26.22
N TYR A 422 10.66 -10.50 26.18
CA TYR A 422 9.66 -11.53 25.92
C TYR A 422 9.60 -11.87 24.44
N THR A 423 9.59 -13.16 24.13
CA THR A 423 9.35 -13.67 22.78
C THR A 423 7.98 -14.34 22.74
N PRO A 424 6.97 -13.76 22.05
CA PRO A 424 5.65 -14.35 21.93
C PRO A 424 5.67 -15.64 21.09
N THR A 425 4.59 -16.42 21.15
CA THR A 425 4.35 -17.47 20.14
C THR A 425 4.05 -16.85 18.77
N LEU A 426 4.15 -17.61 17.68
CA LEU A 426 3.82 -17.07 16.36
C LEU A 426 2.36 -16.58 16.32
N GLU A 427 1.43 -17.33 16.92
CA GLU A 427 0.02 -16.97 16.95
C GLU A 427 -0.23 -15.68 17.75
N GLU A 428 0.37 -15.55 18.94
CA GLU A 428 0.25 -14.36 19.78
C GLU A 428 0.80 -13.13 19.06
N TYR A 429 1.99 -13.25 18.47
CA TYR A 429 2.58 -12.20 17.65
C TYR A 429 1.65 -11.80 16.51
N LEU A 430 1.20 -12.75 15.69
CA LEU A 430 0.37 -12.46 14.51
C LEU A 430 -0.97 -11.83 14.87
N ASN A 431 -1.53 -12.11 16.04
CA ASN A 431 -2.76 -11.48 16.53
C ASN A 431 -2.59 -10.00 16.90
N ASN A 432 -1.39 -9.57 17.28
CA ASN A 432 -1.03 -8.15 17.44
C ASN A 432 -0.57 -7.53 16.11
N ALA A 433 0.28 -8.27 15.39
CA ALA A 433 1.12 -7.76 14.32
C ALA A 433 0.30 -7.27 13.11
N TRP A 434 -0.84 -7.91 12.81
CA TRP A 434 -1.74 -7.47 11.73
C TRP A 434 -2.39 -6.08 11.99
N ILE A 435 -2.41 -5.60 13.24
CA ILE A 435 -2.81 -4.22 13.55
C ILE A 435 -1.59 -3.32 13.58
N SER A 436 -0.49 -3.75 14.21
CA SER A 436 0.76 -2.97 14.32
C SER A 436 1.31 -2.54 12.96
N ILE A 437 1.09 -3.34 11.91
CA ILE A 437 1.54 -3.02 10.54
C ILE A 437 0.74 -1.88 9.88
N SER A 438 -0.17 -1.24 10.62
CA SER A 438 -0.95 -0.06 10.23
C SER A 438 -2.01 -0.23 9.14
N ALA A 439 -2.06 -1.38 8.46
CA ALA A 439 -3.05 -1.64 7.42
C ALA A 439 -4.51 -1.35 7.83
N PRO A 440 -4.98 -1.66 9.05
CA PRO A 440 -6.33 -1.26 9.47
C PRO A 440 -6.55 0.24 9.47
N VAL A 441 -5.56 1.04 9.88
CA VAL A 441 -5.61 2.51 9.82
C VAL A 441 -5.69 2.96 8.37
N ILE A 442 -4.80 2.48 7.52
CA ILE A 442 -4.74 2.81 6.09
C ILE A 442 -6.10 2.53 5.41
N LEU A 443 -6.67 1.35 5.66
CA LEU A 443 -7.91 0.92 5.01
C LEU A 443 -9.15 1.61 5.58
N VAL A 444 -9.24 1.87 6.90
CA VAL A 444 -10.36 2.65 7.45
C VAL A 444 -10.38 4.06 6.85
N HIS A 445 -9.23 4.73 6.75
CA HIS A 445 -9.11 6.01 6.05
C HIS A 445 -9.47 5.90 4.58
N GLY A 446 -8.93 4.89 3.88
CA GLY A 446 -9.20 4.61 2.48
C GLY A 446 -10.69 4.44 2.17
N TYR A 447 -11.43 3.74 3.03
CA TYR A 447 -12.89 3.60 2.90
C TYR A 447 -13.60 4.96 2.86
N PHE A 448 -13.31 5.85 3.82
CA PHE A 448 -13.94 7.16 3.91
C PHE A 448 -13.54 8.10 2.76
N PHE A 449 -12.36 7.90 2.16
CA PHE A 449 -11.91 8.73 1.05
C PHE A 449 -12.55 8.38 -0.30
N VAL A 450 -13.10 7.17 -0.45
CA VAL A 450 -13.68 6.71 -1.73
C VAL A 450 -15.16 6.37 -1.66
N THR A 451 -15.78 6.48 -0.48
CA THR A 451 -17.18 6.11 -0.27
C THR A 451 -18.06 7.33 -0.08
N ASN A 452 -19.05 7.47 -0.97
CA ASN A 452 -20.14 8.44 -0.86
C ASN A 452 -21.38 7.88 -1.60
N PRO A 453 -22.52 7.64 -0.92
CA PRO A 453 -22.78 7.87 0.50
C PRO A 453 -22.21 6.78 1.41
N ILE A 454 -21.80 7.15 2.62
CA ILE A 454 -21.47 6.21 3.71
C ILE A 454 -22.77 5.53 4.22
N THR A 455 -22.74 4.20 4.36
CA THR A 455 -23.88 3.41 4.86
C THR A 455 -23.68 3.00 6.31
N LYS A 456 -24.79 2.81 7.04
CA LYS A 456 -24.77 2.41 8.46
C LYS A 456 -24.23 0.99 8.62
N GLU A 457 -24.58 0.11 7.69
CA GLU A 457 -24.14 -1.28 7.65
C GLU A 457 -22.62 -1.37 7.50
N ALA A 458 -22.03 -0.56 6.62
CA ALA A 458 -20.58 -0.52 6.45
C ALA A 458 -19.87 0.05 7.70
N LEU A 459 -20.44 1.07 8.34
CA LEU A 459 -19.92 1.61 9.60
C LEU A 459 -19.90 0.58 10.73
N GLU A 460 -20.98 -0.19 10.89
CA GLU A 460 -21.06 -1.28 11.87
C GLU A 460 -19.99 -2.35 11.61
N CYS A 461 -19.75 -2.69 10.34
CA CYS A 461 -18.68 -3.63 9.98
C CYS A 461 -17.27 -3.10 10.28
N LEU A 462 -17.04 -1.78 10.21
CA LEU A 462 -15.71 -1.20 10.48
C LEU A 462 -15.34 -1.22 11.97
N GLU A 463 -16.31 -1.32 12.89
CA GLU A 463 -16.04 -1.36 14.32
C GLU A 463 -15.21 -2.59 14.73
N SER A 464 -15.44 -3.74 14.09
CA SER A 464 -14.77 -5.01 14.35
C SER A 464 -13.66 -5.37 13.36
N TYR A 465 -13.40 -4.48 12.38
CA TYR A 465 -12.57 -4.72 11.19
C TYR A 465 -13.03 -5.93 10.37
N PRO A 466 -13.60 -5.73 9.16
CA PRO A 466 -14.02 -6.83 8.31
C PRO A 466 -12.83 -7.70 7.88
N ASN A 467 -13.10 -8.96 7.55
CA ASN A 467 -12.05 -9.91 7.17
C ASN A 467 -11.17 -9.44 6.01
N ILE A 468 -11.73 -8.70 5.04
CA ILE A 468 -10.94 -8.14 3.93
C ILE A 468 -9.83 -7.19 4.41
N ILE A 469 -10.08 -6.41 5.47
CA ILE A 469 -9.05 -5.60 6.13
C ILE A 469 -8.04 -6.53 6.80
N ARG A 470 -8.51 -7.50 7.59
CA ARG A 470 -7.65 -8.44 8.31
C ARG A 470 -6.69 -9.21 7.39
N TRP A 471 -7.17 -9.75 6.27
CA TRP A 471 -6.34 -10.51 5.33
C TRP A 471 -5.36 -9.63 4.57
N SER A 472 -5.79 -8.44 4.15
CA SER A 472 -4.88 -7.45 3.57
C SER A 472 -3.76 -7.09 4.54
N SER A 473 -4.10 -6.82 5.80
CA SER A 473 -3.13 -6.54 6.86
C SER A 473 -2.19 -7.71 7.14
N MET A 474 -2.71 -8.93 7.17
CA MET A 474 -1.91 -10.13 7.43
C MET A 474 -0.92 -10.37 6.28
N ILE A 475 -1.33 -10.20 5.02
CA ILE A 475 -0.39 -10.27 3.89
C ILE A 475 0.66 -9.17 4.00
N LEU A 476 0.26 -7.93 4.30
CA LEU A 476 1.21 -6.82 4.50
C LEU A 476 2.24 -7.15 5.56
N ARG A 477 1.80 -7.60 6.74
CA ARG A 477 2.67 -8.00 7.85
C ARG A 477 3.63 -9.10 7.43
N LEU A 478 3.14 -10.21 6.90
CA LEU A 478 4.00 -11.34 6.55
C LEU A 478 5.02 -11.00 5.44
N CYS A 479 4.67 -10.11 4.50
CA CYS A 479 5.61 -9.61 3.49
C CYS A 479 6.70 -8.74 4.12
N ASP A 480 6.30 -7.83 5.02
CA ASP A 480 7.22 -6.99 5.78
C ASP A 480 8.26 -7.86 6.53
N ASP A 481 7.83 -8.83 7.35
CA ASP A 481 8.76 -9.70 8.12
C ASP A 481 9.76 -10.43 7.23
N LEU A 482 9.31 -10.90 6.07
CA LEU A 482 10.19 -11.56 5.12
C LEU A 482 11.26 -10.61 4.58
N GLY A 483 10.89 -9.35 4.33
CA GLY A 483 11.75 -8.32 3.77
C GLY A 483 12.63 -7.59 4.80
N THR A 484 12.22 -7.49 6.06
CA THR A 484 12.85 -6.59 7.06
C THR A 484 13.56 -7.32 8.20
N SER A 485 13.13 -8.55 8.53
CA SER A 485 13.58 -9.28 9.74
C SER A 485 15.09 -9.29 9.98
N THR A 486 15.90 -9.46 8.93
CA THR A 486 17.36 -9.52 9.07
C THR A 486 17.96 -8.19 9.51
N ASP A 487 17.46 -7.06 9.00
CA ASP A 487 17.98 -5.74 9.32
C ASP A 487 17.41 -5.21 10.64
N GLU A 488 16.16 -5.54 10.96
CA GLU A 488 15.53 -5.25 12.25
C GLU A 488 16.23 -5.97 13.41
N LEU A 489 16.57 -7.25 13.24
CA LEU A 489 17.34 -8.00 14.25
C LEU A 489 18.70 -7.36 14.55
N LYS A 490 19.40 -6.86 13.53
CA LYS A 490 20.71 -6.18 13.72
C LYS A 490 20.59 -4.90 14.53
N ARG A 491 19.44 -4.21 14.42
CA ARG A 491 19.12 -2.95 15.10
C ARG A 491 18.54 -3.16 16.51
N GLY A 492 18.29 -4.42 16.88
CA GLY A 492 17.78 -4.83 18.17
C GLY A 492 16.30 -4.49 18.31
N ASP A 493 15.46 -5.13 17.51
CA ASP A 493 13.99 -5.02 17.54
C ASP A 493 13.35 -6.29 18.14
N VAL A 494 12.03 -6.27 18.38
CA VAL A 494 11.23 -7.42 18.82
C VAL A 494 11.32 -8.56 17.79
N PRO A 495 11.34 -9.84 18.23
CA PRO A 495 11.22 -10.98 17.32
C PRO A 495 10.00 -10.84 16.40
N LYS A 496 10.22 -10.93 15.09
CA LYS A 496 9.14 -10.95 14.10
C LYS A 496 8.65 -12.38 13.86
N SER A 497 7.74 -12.61 12.90
CA SER A 497 7.13 -13.93 12.67
C SER A 497 8.14 -15.05 12.44
N ILE A 498 9.23 -14.77 11.71
CA ILE A 498 10.30 -15.74 11.44
C ILE A 498 10.94 -16.19 12.77
N GLN A 499 11.30 -15.26 13.65
CA GLN A 499 11.93 -15.58 14.92
C GLN A 499 10.96 -16.20 15.92
N CYS A 500 9.71 -15.75 15.96
CA CYS A 500 8.67 -16.36 16.79
C CYS A 500 8.47 -17.84 16.41
N TYR A 501 8.38 -18.14 15.11
CA TYR A 501 8.26 -19.52 14.62
C TYR A 501 9.50 -20.37 14.93
N MET A 502 10.70 -19.82 14.71
CA MET A 502 11.95 -20.52 15.05
C MET A 502 12.03 -20.83 16.55
N ASN A 503 11.64 -19.89 17.41
CA ASN A 503 11.64 -20.06 18.86
C ASN A 503 10.64 -21.15 19.30
N GLU A 504 9.44 -21.14 18.73
CA GLU A 504 8.37 -22.08 19.08
C GLU A 504 8.65 -23.53 18.60
N THR A 505 9.23 -23.67 17.41
CA THR A 505 9.38 -24.99 16.74
C THR A 505 10.81 -25.52 16.70
N SER A 506 11.81 -24.73 17.10
CA SER A 506 13.23 -25.00 16.88
C SER A 506 13.61 -25.23 15.41
N ALA A 507 12.81 -24.70 14.46
CA ALA A 507 13.09 -24.78 13.03
C ALA A 507 14.26 -23.89 12.61
N SER A 508 14.87 -24.21 11.45
CA SER A 508 15.85 -23.31 10.82
C SER A 508 15.16 -22.07 10.23
N GLU A 509 15.91 -20.99 10.05
CA GLU A 509 15.41 -19.77 9.41
C GLU A 509 14.84 -20.05 8.01
N GLU A 510 15.47 -20.93 7.24
CA GLU A 510 15.00 -21.34 5.91
C GLU A 510 13.59 -21.94 5.97
N LYS A 511 13.37 -22.88 6.90
CA LYS A 511 12.05 -23.50 7.12
C LYS A 511 11.03 -22.50 7.65
N ALA A 512 11.45 -21.57 8.51
CA ALA A 512 10.59 -20.50 9.00
C ALA A 512 10.13 -19.59 7.86
N ARG A 513 11.05 -19.14 6.99
CA ARG A 513 10.72 -18.33 5.82
C ARG A 513 9.82 -19.07 4.84
N GLU A 514 10.04 -20.37 4.62
CA GLU A 514 9.14 -21.21 3.82
C GLU A 514 7.74 -21.28 4.43
N HIS A 515 7.63 -21.48 5.75
CA HIS A 515 6.36 -21.48 6.46
C HIS A 515 5.61 -20.13 6.31
N ILE A 516 6.30 -19.00 6.49
CA ILE A 516 5.71 -17.66 6.32
C ILE A 516 5.23 -17.43 4.88
N ARG A 517 5.97 -17.88 3.85
CA ARG A 517 5.48 -17.85 2.45
C ARG A 517 4.22 -18.70 2.25
N GLY A 518 4.14 -19.86 2.92
CA GLY A 518 2.94 -20.68 2.97
C GLY A 518 1.74 -19.93 3.56
N LEU A 519 1.93 -19.24 4.69
CA LEU A 519 0.89 -18.41 5.32
C LEU A 519 0.41 -17.28 4.42
N ILE A 520 1.31 -16.64 3.65
CA ILE A 520 0.94 -15.64 2.64
C ILE A 520 0.01 -16.26 1.59
N SER A 521 0.39 -17.41 1.01
CA SER A 521 -0.42 -18.12 0.02
C SER A 521 -1.80 -18.49 0.56
N ASP A 522 -1.87 -19.01 1.80
CA ASP A 522 -3.14 -19.36 2.44
C ASP A 522 -4.01 -18.15 2.77
N THR A 523 -3.38 -17.02 3.12
CA THR A 523 -4.09 -15.76 3.39
C THR A 523 -4.65 -15.16 2.09
N TRP A 524 -3.93 -15.27 0.97
CA TRP A 524 -4.47 -14.89 -0.35
C TRP A 524 -5.70 -15.71 -0.73
N LYS A 525 -5.76 -17.01 -0.40
CA LYS A 525 -6.97 -17.84 -0.62
C LYS A 525 -8.18 -17.29 0.15
N LYS A 526 -8.01 -16.96 1.43
CA LYS A 526 -9.06 -16.33 2.26
C LYS A 526 -9.48 -14.96 1.70
N MET A 527 -8.51 -14.18 1.25
CA MET A 527 -8.76 -12.87 0.66
C MET A 527 -9.54 -12.96 -0.66
N ASN A 528 -9.26 -13.98 -1.49
CA ASN A 528 -9.99 -14.26 -2.72
C ASN A 528 -11.46 -14.63 -2.44
N GLU A 529 -11.73 -15.36 -1.35
CA GLU A 529 -13.10 -15.70 -0.92
C GLU A 529 -13.87 -14.44 -0.49
N ASP A 530 -13.29 -13.62 0.37
CA ASP A 530 -13.96 -12.41 0.87
C ASP A 530 -14.13 -11.33 -0.22
N ARG A 531 -13.31 -11.35 -1.27
CA ARG A 531 -13.50 -10.47 -2.45
C ARG A 531 -14.84 -10.72 -3.14
N VAL A 532 -15.29 -11.97 -3.18
CA VAL A 532 -16.49 -12.40 -3.93
C VAL A 532 -17.70 -12.64 -3.02
N ALA A 533 -17.53 -12.46 -1.72
CA ALA A 533 -18.59 -12.53 -0.74
C ALA A 533 -19.50 -11.28 -0.79
N ASP A 534 -20.75 -11.45 -0.36
CA ASP A 534 -21.66 -10.32 -0.17
C ASP A 534 -21.06 -9.37 0.88
N SER A 535 -20.88 -8.10 0.49
CA SER A 535 -20.17 -7.12 1.29
C SER A 535 -20.91 -5.78 1.27
N PRO A 536 -21.00 -5.06 2.40
CA PRO A 536 -21.56 -3.71 2.43
C PRO A 536 -20.62 -2.67 1.80
N PHE A 537 -19.39 -3.07 1.44
CA PHE A 537 -18.39 -2.18 0.86
C PHE A 537 -18.43 -2.14 -0.67
N SER A 538 -18.06 -0.99 -1.24
CA SER A 538 -17.95 -0.82 -2.68
C SER A 538 -16.80 -1.65 -3.27
N GLN A 539 -16.92 -2.02 -4.55
CA GLN A 539 -15.83 -2.70 -5.28
C GLN A 539 -14.55 -1.86 -5.32
N THR A 540 -14.66 -0.53 -5.31
CA THR A 540 -13.51 0.37 -5.17
C THR A 540 -12.77 0.14 -3.86
N PHE A 541 -13.46 0.07 -2.72
CA PHE A 541 -12.82 -0.18 -1.43
C PHE A 541 -12.22 -1.60 -1.34
N ILE A 542 -12.94 -2.61 -1.82
CA ILE A 542 -12.40 -3.98 -1.91
C ILE A 542 -11.14 -4.00 -2.79
N GLY A 543 -11.13 -3.25 -3.90
CA GLY A 543 -9.97 -3.03 -4.75
C GLY A 543 -8.78 -2.41 -4.01
N ILE A 544 -9.01 -1.36 -3.22
CA ILE A 544 -8.00 -0.74 -2.34
C ILE A 544 -7.38 -1.76 -1.39
N ALA A 545 -8.19 -2.56 -0.70
CA ALA A 545 -7.71 -3.58 0.23
C ALA A 545 -6.85 -4.64 -0.49
N MET A 546 -7.28 -5.11 -1.66
CA MET A 546 -6.52 -6.04 -2.50
C MET A 546 -5.20 -5.43 -2.99
N ASN A 547 -5.22 -4.17 -3.39
CA ASN A 547 -4.05 -3.46 -3.88
C ASN A 547 -3.05 -3.16 -2.77
N LEU A 548 -3.48 -2.97 -1.52
CA LEU A 548 -2.55 -2.86 -0.38
C LEU A 548 -1.74 -4.17 -0.20
N ALA A 549 -2.39 -5.33 -0.32
CA ALA A 549 -1.70 -6.62 -0.28
C ALA A 549 -0.71 -6.82 -1.46
N ARG A 550 -1.08 -6.37 -2.66
CA ARG A 550 -0.18 -6.35 -3.83
C ARG A 550 0.99 -5.39 -3.64
N MET A 551 0.72 -4.24 -3.03
CA MET A 551 1.73 -3.23 -2.77
C MET A 551 2.72 -3.71 -1.71
N ALA A 552 2.27 -4.49 -0.71
CA ALA A 552 3.15 -5.17 0.23
C ALA A 552 4.15 -6.10 -0.46
N GLN A 553 3.65 -6.97 -1.34
CA GLN A 553 4.49 -7.87 -2.13
C GLN A 553 5.50 -7.09 -2.98
N CYS A 554 5.09 -5.96 -3.56
CA CYS A 554 5.99 -5.08 -4.29
C CYS A 554 7.07 -4.52 -3.35
N MET A 555 6.69 -3.80 -2.31
CA MET A 555 7.63 -3.07 -1.45
C MET A 555 8.64 -3.97 -0.76
N TYR A 556 8.24 -5.17 -0.36
CA TYR A 556 9.10 -6.09 0.38
C TYR A 556 9.70 -7.23 -0.45
N GLN A 557 9.55 -7.18 -1.79
CA GLN A 557 9.98 -8.26 -2.69
C GLN A 557 11.49 -8.59 -2.58
N TYR A 558 12.32 -7.57 -2.41
CA TYR A 558 13.78 -7.67 -2.41
C TYR A 558 14.42 -7.08 -1.14
N GLY A 559 13.66 -7.02 -0.04
CA GLY A 559 14.09 -6.47 1.25
C GLY A 559 13.24 -5.27 1.69
N ASP A 560 13.77 -4.45 2.60
CA ASP A 560 13.07 -3.28 3.12
C ASP A 560 12.97 -2.13 2.10
N GLY A 561 11.93 -2.17 1.25
CA GLY A 561 11.69 -1.13 0.26
C GLY A 561 11.14 0.18 0.82
N HIS A 562 10.75 0.24 2.11
CA HIS A 562 10.21 1.46 2.74
C HIS A 562 11.29 2.21 3.52
N GLY A 563 12.03 1.51 4.37
CA GLY A 563 13.11 2.06 5.19
C GLY A 563 14.42 2.25 4.43
N ILE A 564 14.64 1.60 3.28
CA ILE A 564 15.84 1.76 2.43
C ILE A 564 15.47 2.35 1.07
N GLN A 565 15.85 3.61 0.84
CA GLN A 565 15.45 4.42 -0.32
C GLN A 565 16.24 4.14 -1.61
N ASP A 566 17.47 3.63 -1.53
CA ASP A 566 18.47 3.69 -2.61
C ASP A 566 18.63 2.39 -3.41
N ARG A 567 17.67 1.47 -3.29
CA ARG A 567 17.64 0.18 -4.01
C ARG A 567 16.50 0.12 -5.05
N GLU A 568 15.88 -1.04 -5.25
CA GLU A 568 14.83 -1.28 -6.26
C GLU A 568 13.63 -0.34 -6.12
N THR A 569 13.32 0.14 -4.90
CA THR A 569 12.28 1.16 -4.69
C THR A 569 12.59 2.45 -5.43
N LYS A 570 13.86 2.88 -5.50
CA LYS A 570 14.26 4.08 -6.25
C LYS A 570 13.90 3.96 -7.72
N ASP A 571 14.23 2.83 -8.33
CA ASP A 571 13.96 2.57 -9.74
C ASP A 571 12.45 2.54 -10.01
N ARG A 572 11.67 1.97 -9.08
CA ARG A 572 10.20 2.00 -9.15
C ARG A 572 9.64 3.42 -9.03
N VAL A 573 10.17 4.24 -8.12
CA VAL A 573 9.80 5.66 -7.99
C VAL A 573 10.10 6.39 -9.29
N LEU A 574 11.30 6.22 -9.85
CA LEU A 574 11.69 6.84 -11.11
C LEU A 574 10.75 6.44 -12.23
N ALA A 575 10.51 5.14 -12.43
CA ALA A 575 9.67 4.64 -13.50
C ALA A 575 8.19 5.07 -13.42
N LEU A 576 7.65 5.22 -12.20
CA LEU A 576 6.24 5.56 -12.00
C LEU A 576 6.00 7.07 -11.93
N LEU A 577 6.90 7.82 -11.31
CA LEU A 577 6.65 9.22 -10.91
C LEU A 577 7.51 10.24 -11.66
N VAL A 578 8.61 9.83 -12.29
CA VAL A 578 9.59 10.75 -12.89
C VAL A 578 9.72 10.53 -14.40
N GLU A 579 9.97 9.30 -14.82
CA GLU A 579 10.32 8.96 -16.20
C GLU A 579 9.06 8.61 -17.01
N PRO A 580 8.67 9.43 -18.01
CA PRO A 580 7.55 9.11 -18.87
C PRO A 580 7.91 8.00 -19.86
N ILE A 581 6.90 7.27 -20.34
CA ILE A 581 7.07 6.31 -21.43
C ILE A 581 7.27 7.09 -22.74
N PRO A 582 8.33 6.80 -23.54
CA PRO A 582 8.53 7.47 -24.82
C PRO A 582 7.35 7.25 -25.78
N LEU A 583 6.78 8.35 -26.28
CA LEU A 583 5.77 8.36 -27.33
C LEU A 583 6.40 8.69 -28.68
N SER A 584 6.04 7.94 -29.73
CA SER A 584 6.42 8.30 -31.10
C SER A 584 5.62 9.52 -31.55
N LEU A 585 6.30 10.65 -31.71
CA LEU A 585 5.72 11.96 -32.08
C LEU A 585 5.10 12.02 -33.49
N GLN A 586 4.92 10.89 -34.20
CA GLN A 586 4.44 10.89 -35.58
C GLN A 586 2.93 11.20 -35.70
N HIS A 587 2.18 11.29 -34.58
CA HIS A 587 0.71 11.42 -34.58
C HIS A 587 0.13 12.48 -33.63
N ILE A 588 0.95 13.37 -33.06
CA ILE A 588 0.49 14.50 -32.23
C ILE A 588 0.41 15.78 -33.04
#